data_AF-A0A6C0C406-F1
#
_entry.id   AF-A0A6C0C406-F1
#
_cell.length_a   1.000
_cell.length_b   1.000
_cell.length_c   1.000
_cell.angle_alpha   90.00
_cell.angle_beta   90.00
_cell.angle_gamma   90.00
#
_symmetry.space_group_name_H-M   'P 1'
#
loop_
_entity.id
_entity.type
_entity.pdbx_description
1 polymer ?
#
loop_
_entity_poly.entity_id
_entity_poly.type
_entity_poly.pdbx_seq_one_letter_code
_entity_poly.pdbx_strand_id
1 'polypeptide(L)'
;MNVLKVETYENESVENILERKSKIEIEKYRLQKKVFQLIQMEKELNKKLWTTCKHDWVLDSACSSDDLCKRYCSKCQLKNMKSMYI
;
A
#
# COMPACT_ATOMS: atom_id res chain seq x y z
N MET A 1 -0.96 17.29 17.96
CA MET A 1 -1.82 18.04 17.01
C MET A 1 -0.91 18.78 16.04
N ASN A 2 -0.77 18.30 14.80
CA ASN A 2 -0.03 19.02 13.76
C ASN A 2 -0.97 20.00 13.08
N VAL A 3 -0.79 21.29 13.38
CA VAL A 3 -1.51 22.38 12.72
C VAL A 3 -0.91 22.52 11.32
N LEU A 4 -1.69 22.16 10.30
CA LEU A 4 -1.36 22.46 8.90
C LEU A 4 -1.31 23.99 8.77
N LYS A 5 -0.11 24.55 8.61
CA LYS A 5 0.08 25.96 8.27
C LYS A 5 -0.50 26.17 6.87
N VAL A 6 -1.61 26.91 6.80
CA VAL A 6 -2.14 27.43 5.54
C VAL A 6 -1.31 28.64 5.19
N GLU A 7 -0.36 28.49 4.26
CA GLU A 7 0.39 29.62 3.70
C GLU A 7 -0.58 30.49 2.89
N THR A 8 -0.68 31.75 3.27
CA THR A 8 -1.48 32.77 2.57
C THR A 8 -0.75 33.21 1.31
N TYR A 9 -1.33 32.92 0.14
CA TYR A 9 -0.80 33.25 -1.18
C TYR A 9 -1.25 34.65 -1.62
N GLU A 10 -0.61 35.68 -1.08
CA GLU A 10 -0.80 37.04 -1.59
C GLU A 10 0.40 37.40 -2.50
N ASN A 11 0.13 37.47 -3.82
CA ASN A 11 1.02 37.86 -4.93
C ASN A 11 1.81 36.77 -5.68
N GLU A 12 1.28 35.56 -5.86
CA GLU A 12 1.84 34.59 -6.83
C GLU A 12 1.23 34.85 -8.23
N SER A 13 2.05 35.02 -9.27
CA SER A 13 1.54 35.21 -10.65
C SER A 13 0.82 33.94 -11.12
N VAL A 14 -0.19 34.12 -11.99
CA VAL A 14 -1.00 33.01 -12.53
C VAL A 14 -0.13 31.96 -13.22
N GLU A 15 0.92 32.42 -13.92
CA GLU A 15 1.91 31.56 -14.59
C GLU A 15 2.63 30.64 -13.60
N ASN A 16 3.05 31.16 -12.44
CA ASN A 16 3.71 30.37 -11.40
C ASN A 16 2.77 29.32 -10.80
N ILE A 17 1.48 29.69 -10.60
CA ILE A 17 0.45 28.75 -10.11
C ILE A 17 0.24 27.61 -11.13
N LEU A 18 0.16 27.94 -12.41
CA LEU A 18 -0.03 26.97 -13.50
C LEU A 18 1.16 26.02 -13.63
N GLU A 19 2.40 26.54 -13.58
CA GLU A 19 3.60 25.72 -13.63
C GLU A 19 3.67 24.76 -12.43
N ARG A 20 3.39 25.27 -11.22
CA ARG A 20 3.35 24.43 -10.02
C ARG A 20 2.28 23.35 -10.10
N LYS A 21 1.08 23.69 -10.58
CA LYS A 21 0.00 22.73 -10.80
C LYS A 21 0.45 21.62 -11.75
N SER A 22 1.09 21.97 -12.87
CA SER A 22 1.62 20.99 -13.82
C SER A 22 2.66 20.06 -13.17
N LYS A 23 3.61 20.61 -12.40
CA LYS A 23 4.59 19.81 -11.66
C LYS A 23 3.93 18.85 -10.67
N ILE A 24 2.92 19.30 -9.94
CA ILE A 24 2.15 18.47 -9.00
C ILE A 24 1.44 17.33 -9.73
N GLU A 25 0.83 17.60 -10.89
CA GLU A 25 0.13 16.58 -11.68
C GLU A 25 1.09 15.51 -12.22
N ILE A 26 2.26 15.92 -12.71
CA ILE A 26 3.33 15.00 -13.16
C ILE A 26 3.80 14.13 -11.99
N GLU A 27 4.05 14.73 -10.83
CA GLU A 27 4.52 13.99 -9.65
C GLU A 27 3.45 13.03 -9.12
N LYS A 28 2.18 13.47 -9.10
CA LYS A 28 1.04 12.61 -8.74
C LYS A 28 0.99 11.38 -9.63
N TYR A 29 1.11 11.56 -10.94
CA TYR A 29 1.12 10.44 -11.90
C TYR A 29 2.31 9.50 -11.64
N ARG A 30 3.50 10.05 -11.40
CA ARG A 30 4.71 9.26 -11.09
C ARG A 30 4.52 8.41 -9.83
N LEU A 31 3.97 9.01 -8.76
CA LEU A 31 3.71 8.32 -7.50
C LEU A 31 2.65 7.22 -7.67
N GLN A 32 1.56 7.49 -8.40
CA GLN A 32 0.55 6.48 -8.72
C GLN A 32 1.16 5.27 -9.44
N LYS A 33 2.04 5.50 -10.43
CA LYS A 33 2.76 4.44 -11.13
C LYS A 33 3.66 3.64 -10.17
N LYS A 34 4.36 4.33 -9.27
CA LYS A 34 5.23 3.67 -8.26
C LYS A 34 4.42 2.83 -7.27
N VAL A 35 3.28 3.32 -6.80
CA VAL A 35 2.36 2.55 -5.94
C VAL A 35 1.91 1.28 -6.66
N PHE A 36 1.49 1.39 -7.92
CA PHE A 36 1.10 0.22 -8.71
C PHE A 36 2.25 -0.80 -8.81
N GLN A 37 3.47 -0.36 -9.12
CA GLN A 37 4.64 -1.23 -9.19
C GLN A 37 4.92 -1.93 -7.86
N LEU A 38 4.87 -1.20 -6.75
CA LEU A 38 5.09 -1.76 -5.41
C LEU A 38 4.04 -2.80 -5.06
N ILE A 39 2.76 -2.58 -5.40
CA ILE A 39 1.68 -3.56 -5.21
C ILE A 39 1.96 -4.84 -6.00
N GLN A 40 2.43 -4.73 -7.25
CA GLN A 40 2.78 -5.93 -8.04
C GLN A 40 3.98 -6.66 -7.43
N MET A 41 5.00 -5.93 -7.00
CA MET A 41 6.17 -6.52 -6.32
C MET A 41 5.78 -7.24 -5.03
N GLU A 42 4.92 -6.63 -4.22
CA GLU A 42 4.38 -7.24 -2.99
C GLU A 42 3.63 -8.54 -3.31
N LYS A 43 2.76 -8.54 -4.33
CA LYS A 43 2.06 -9.76 -4.77
C LYS A 43 3.03 -10.88 -5.14
N GLU A 44 4.04 -10.58 -5.94
CA GLU A 44 5.04 -11.57 -6.36
C GLU A 44 5.91 -12.07 -5.19
N LEU A 45 6.25 -11.20 -4.25
CA LEU A 45 6.92 -11.60 -3.01
C LEU A 45 6.04 -12.51 -2.17
N ASN A 46 4.75 -12.18 -2.02
CA ASN A 46 3.81 -13.00 -1.28
C ASN A 46 3.60 -14.38 -1.92
N LYS A 47 3.54 -14.47 -3.25
CA LYS A 47 3.54 -15.76 -3.97
C LYS A 47 4.79 -16.59 -3.68
N LYS A 48 5.98 -15.96 -3.70
CA LYS A 48 7.25 -16.63 -3.38
C LYS A 48 7.31 -17.07 -1.92
N LEU A 49 6.87 -16.22 -0.98
CA LEU A 49 6.79 -16.57 0.44
C LEU A 49 5.82 -17.71 0.68
N TRP A 50 4.69 -17.74 -0.04
CA TRP A 50 3.73 -18.83 0.05
C TRP A 50 4.34 -20.19 -0.30
N THR A 51 5.21 -20.25 -1.31
CA THR A 51 5.82 -21.51 -1.76
C THR A 51 7.09 -21.89 -1.01
N THR A 52 7.82 -20.92 -0.45
CA THR A 52 9.12 -21.15 0.19
C THR A 52 9.06 -21.20 1.72
N CYS A 53 8.08 -20.52 2.35
CA CYS A 53 7.94 -20.51 3.79
C CYS A 53 7.40 -21.86 4.29
N LYS A 54 8.05 -22.41 5.32
CA LYS A 54 7.47 -23.49 6.15
C LYS A 54 6.47 -22.86 7.11
N HIS A 55 5.25 -22.66 6.61
CA HIS A 55 4.21 -21.91 7.30
C HIS A 55 3.90 -22.48 8.69
N ASP A 56 3.71 -21.58 9.63
CA ASP A 56 3.32 -21.87 11.00
C ASP A 56 2.02 -21.12 11.31
N TRP A 57 0.90 -21.81 11.14
CA TRP A 57 -0.43 -21.20 11.12
C TRP A 57 -0.98 -20.99 12.52
N VAL A 58 -1.11 -19.73 12.91
CA VAL A 58 -1.72 -19.30 14.17
C VAL A 58 -3.09 -18.68 13.93
N LEU A 59 -3.98 -18.80 14.91
CA LEU A 59 -5.33 -18.23 14.86
C LEU A 59 -5.28 -16.74 15.23
N ASP A 60 -5.93 -15.93 14.41
CA ASP A 60 -6.19 -14.52 14.63
C ASP A 60 -7.47 -14.36 15.46
N SER A 61 -7.31 -14.17 16.77
CA SER A 61 -8.43 -14.02 17.70
C SER A 61 -9.22 -12.73 17.51
N ALA A 62 -8.70 -11.77 16.74
CA ALA A 62 -9.37 -10.50 16.46
C ALA A 62 -10.34 -10.59 15.26
N CYS A 63 -10.28 -11.66 14.45
CA CYS A 63 -11.18 -11.84 13.32
C CYS A 63 -12.47 -12.56 13.72
N SER A 64 -13.59 -11.83 13.73
CA SER A 64 -14.93 -12.34 14.06
C SER A 64 -15.63 -13.08 12.91
N SER A 65 -15.18 -12.92 11.66
CA SER A 65 -15.89 -13.39 10.47
C SER A 65 -15.00 -14.23 9.54
N ASP A 66 -15.54 -15.33 9.02
CA ASP A 66 -15.00 -16.29 8.04
C ASP A 66 -13.75 -17.11 8.46
N ASP A 67 -13.92 -18.43 8.56
CA ASP A 67 -12.87 -19.37 9.03
C ASP A 67 -11.63 -19.42 8.14
N LEU A 68 -11.75 -19.06 6.86
CA LEU A 68 -10.66 -19.11 5.87
C LEU A 68 -9.58 -18.05 6.10
N CYS A 69 -9.92 -16.90 6.68
CA CYS A 69 -8.99 -15.78 6.94
C CYS A 69 -8.55 -15.67 8.41
N LYS A 70 -9.06 -16.54 9.29
CA LYS A 70 -8.71 -16.54 10.71
C LYS A 70 -7.33 -17.09 11.00
N ARG A 71 -6.61 -17.65 10.02
CA ARG A 71 -5.24 -18.14 10.24
C ARG A 71 -4.25 -17.31 9.46
N TYR A 72 -3.15 -16.96 10.11
CA TYR A 72 -2.00 -16.33 9.47
C TYR A 72 -0.72 -17.05 9.86
N CYS A 73 0.31 -16.93 9.04
CA CYS A 73 1.61 -17.51 9.34
C CYS A 73 2.35 -16.60 10.32
N SER A 74 2.79 -17.11 11.47
CA SER A 74 3.54 -16.33 12.47
C SER A 74 4.86 -15.73 11.93
N LYS A 75 5.43 -16.34 10.88
CA LYS A 75 6.70 -15.95 10.27
C LYS A 75 6.53 -14.95 9.13
N CYS A 76 5.76 -15.31 8.11
CA CYS A 76 5.62 -14.51 6.89
C CYS A 76 4.33 -13.67 6.85
N GLN A 77 3.48 -13.79 7.87
CA GLN A 77 2.25 -13.00 8.05
C GLN A 77 1.20 -13.15 6.93
N LEU A 78 1.41 -14.06 5.98
CA LEU A 78 0.42 -14.41 4.97
C LEU A 78 -0.80 -15.06 5.64
N LYS A 79 -1.98 -14.86 5.08
CA LYS A 79 -3.22 -15.50 5.53
C LYS A 79 -3.30 -16.92 4.94
N ASN A 80 -3.96 -17.86 5.62
CA ASN A 80 -4.07 -19.24 5.14
C ASN A 80 -5.14 -19.38 4.03
N MET A 81 -4.96 -18.64 2.94
CA MET A 81 -5.87 -18.61 1.80
C MET A 81 -5.08 -18.76 0.50
N LYS A 82 -4.92 -20.01 0.06
CA LYS A 82 -4.08 -20.37 -1.09
C LYS A 82 -4.44 -19.59 -2.37
N SER A 83 -5.72 -19.34 -2.62
CA SER A 83 -6.20 -18.61 -3.81
C SER A 83 -5.71 -17.16 -3.89
N MET A 84 -5.19 -16.58 -2.81
CA MET A 84 -4.58 -15.24 -2.85
C MET A 84 -3.16 -15.24 -3.42
N TYR A 85 -2.54 -16.43 -3.57
CA TYR A 85 -1.11 -16.59 -3.85
C TYR A 85 -0.80 -17.59 -4.98
N ILE A 86 -1.81 -18.06 -5.72
CA ILE A 86 -1.66 -18.83 -6.97
C ILE A 86 -1.98 -17.91 -8.14
#